data_AF-A0A077HSC8-F1
#
_entry.id   AF-A0A077HSC8-F1
#
_cell.length_a   1.000
_cell.length_b   1.000
_cell.length_c   1.000
_cell.angle_alpha   90.00
_cell.angle_beta   90.00
_cell.angle_gamma   90.00
#
_symmetry.space_group_name_H-M   'P 1'
#
loop_
_entity.id
_entity.type
_entity.pdbx_description
1 polymer ?
#
loop_
_entity_poly.entity_id
_entity_poly.type
_entity_poly.pdbx_seq_one_letter_code
_entity_poly.pdbx_strand_id
1 'polypeptide(L)'
;MNLRRRLATCLGIVVACTALNLASPVVIAKQRTLTPGEYTVQFTALGDGASPHTRTVTLTEAPKSLNAVVTVDGDEVDSFAIDPSTAFPAKGRAGLGPLMPYRPERRTYPLFDPATGSDVALDYLGPGAVRGLETYKYEADMSDGCVRIVDAERHTGRIVDEVWTCGEAQWVLAEATKAAQVEAARRDVAWLRGLQVMAVVTRAIAAAAFIAGLVFYARRR
;
A
#
# COMPACT_ATOMS: atom_id res chain seq x y z
N MET A 1 41.07 -0.17 28.29
CA MET A 1 39.73 0.42 28.52
C MET A 1 39.11 -0.20 29.77
N ASN A 2 38.69 0.61 30.76
CA ASN A 2 38.17 0.14 32.07
C ASN A 2 36.84 -0.66 31.90
N LEU A 3 36.63 -1.70 32.72
CA LEU A 3 35.43 -2.56 32.71
C LEU A 3 34.12 -1.77 32.75
N ARG A 4 34.02 -0.74 33.59
CA ARG A 4 32.83 0.12 33.64
C ARG A 4 32.51 0.77 32.29
N ARG A 5 33.55 1.21 31.56
CA ARG A 5 33.41 1.80 30.24
C ARG A 5 32.97 0.76 29.21
N ARG A 6 33.46 -0.48 29.27
CA ARG A 6 33.02 -1.59 28.40
C ARG A 6 31.56 -1.94 28.60
N LEU A 7 31.11 -2.06 29.85
CA LEU A 7 29.70 -2.35 30.17
C LEU A 7 28.78 -1.19 29.75
N ALA A 8 29.20 0.06 29.98
CA ALA A 8 28.46 1.24 29.53
C ALA A 8 28.31 1.28 28.00
N THR A 9 29.36 0.93 27.24
CA THR A 9 29.29 0.84 25.78
C THR A 9 28.31 -0.25 25.33
N CYS A 10 28.37 -1.45 25.93
CA CYS A 10 27.44 -2.54 25.58
C CYS A 10 25.99 -2.15 25.86
N LEU A 11 25.72 -1.53 27.02
CA LEU A 11 24.40 -1.03 27.37
C LEU A 11 23.93 0.06 26.38
N GLY A 12 24.80 1.01 26.04
CA GLY A 12 24.48 2.05 25.05
C GLY A 12 24.08 1.48 23.69
N ILE A 13 24.79 0.46 23.21
CA ILE A 13 24.45 -0.23 21.94
C ILE A 13 23.07 -0.90 22.04
N VAL A 14 22.80 -1.62 23.14
CA VAL A 14 21.50 -2.29 23.35
C VAL A 14 20.36 -1.26 23.38
N VAL A 15 20.53 -0.15 24.08
CA VAL A 15 19.51 0.92 24.16
C VAL A 15 19.27 1.53 22.77
N ALA A 16 20.33 1.87 22.03
CA ALA A 16 20.20 2.45 20.69
C ALA A 16 19.50 1.50 19.71
N CYS A 17 19.87 0.21 19.71
CA CYS A 17 19.23 -0.80 18.86
C CYS A 17 17.75 -0.98 19.23
N THR A 18 17.42 -0.95 20.52
CA THR A 18 16.03 -1.06 21.00
C THR A 18 15.20 0.13 20.54
N ALA A 19 15.73 1.35 20.65
CA ALA A 19 15.05 2.57 20.21
C ALA A 19 14.74 2.54 18.69
N LEU A 20 15.68 2.08 17.86
CA LEU A 20 15.46 1.93 16.42
C LEU A 20 14.37 0.91 16.07
N ASN A 21 14.32 -0.20 16.81
CA ASN A 21 13.27 -1.21 16.64
C ASN A 21 11.88 -0.68 17.05
N LEU A 22 11.82 0.17 18.08
CA LEU A 22 10.57 0.80 18.53
C LEU A 22 10.05 1.89 17.57
N ALA A 23 10.94 2.60 16.88
CA ALA A 23 10.57 3.63 15.92
C ALA A 23 10.03 3.07 14.59
N SER A 24 10.51 1.88 14.18
CA SER A 24 10.19 1.30 12.86
C SER A 24 8.68 1.10 12.60
N PRO A 25 7.87 0.57 13.53
CA PRO A 25 6.42 0.45 13.35
C PRO A 25 5.72 1.80 13.12
N VAL A 26 6.19 2.88 13.77
CA VAL A 26 5.62 4.22 13.61
C VAL A 26 5.88 4.75 12.20
N VAL A 27 7.07 4.53 11.67
CA VAL A 27 7.42 4.90 10.29
C VAL A 27 6.56 4.15 9.29
N ILE A 28 6.39 2.83 9.47
CA ILE A 28 5.52 2.00 8.62
C ILE A 28 4.06 2.46 8.73
N ALA A 29 3.60 2.79 9.93
CA ALA A 29 2.25 3.30 10.15
C ALA A 29 2.01 4.61 9.41
N LYS A 30 2.99 5.52 9.36
CA LYS A 30 2.90 6.75 8.55
C LYS A 30 2.88 6.45 7.05
N GLN A 31 3.72 5.53 6.58
CA GLN A 31 3.79 5.18 5.15
C GLN A 31 2.48 4.57 4.63
N ARG A 32 1.81 3.72 5.41
CA ARG A 32 0.52 3.12 5.01
C ARG A 32 -0.65 4.09 5.08
N THR A 33 -0.51 5.21 5.78
CA THR A 33 -1.64 6.11 6.02
C THR A 33 -1.86 6.97 4.79
N LEU A 34 -3.07 6.91 4.23
CA LEU A 34 -3.49 7.80 3.15
C LEU A 34 -3.37 9.25 3.59
N THR A 35 -2.80 10.08 2.73
CA THR A 35 -2.69 11.51 2.94
C THR A 35 -3.80 12.25 2.18
N PRO A 36 -4.34 13.35 2.72
CA PRO A 36 -5.19 14.25 1.95
C PRO A 36 -4.49 14.72 0.69
N GLY A 37 -5.24 14.91 -0.38
CA GLY A 37 -4.72 15.31 -1.68
C GLY A 37 -5.50 14.74 -2.84
N GLU A 38 -5.09 15.13 -4.04
CA GLU A 38 -5.68 14.67 -5.29
C GLU A 38 -4.77 13.62 -5.94
N TYR A 39 -5.36 12.50 -6.36
CA TYR A 39 -4.67 11.38 -6.98
C TYR A 39 -5.31 11.09 -8.33
N THR A 40 -4.60 11.43 -9.40
CA THR A 40 -5.08 11.27 -10.78
C THR A 40 -4.37 10.10 -11.45
N VAL A 41 -5.14 9.26 -12.13
CA VAL A 41 -4.64 8.22 -13.03
C VAL A 41 -5.28 8.38 -14.39
N GLN A 42 -4.50 8.17 -15.45
CA GLN A 42 -4.98 8.24 -16.82
C GLN A 42 -5.03 6.84 -17.41
N PHE A 43 -6.01 6.61 -18.27
CA PHE A 43 -6.18 5.40 -19.02
C PHE A 43 -6.13 5.69 -20.51
N THR A 44 -5.32 4.94 -21.23
CA THR A 44 -5.29 4.94 -22.68
C THR A 44 -6.38 4.01 -23.20
N ALA A 45 -7.20 4.51 -24.11
CA ALA A 45 -8.17 3.68 -24.83
C ALA A 45 -7.47 2.83 -25.90
N LEU A 46 -7.89 1.58 -26.00
CA LEU A 46 -7.53 0.62 -27.04
C LEU A 46 -8.80 0.32 -27.84
N GLY A 47 -8.70 0.43 -29.16
CA GLY A 47 -9.83 0.32 -30.09
C GLY A 47 -10.10 1.62 -30.83
N ASP A 48 -10.60 1.51 -32.06
CA ASP A 48 -10.87 2.66 -32.92
C ASP A 48 -12.04 3.49 -32.38
N GLY A 49 -11.83 4.80 -32.22
CA GLY A 49 -12.87 5.76 -31.81
C GLY A 49 -13.12 5.87 -30.29
N ALA A 50 -12.46 5.08 -29.44
CA ALA A 50 -12.56 5.21 -27.99
C ALA A 50 -11.69 6.38 -27.47
N SER A 51 -12.24 7.17 -26.54
CA SER A 51 -11.53 8.29 -25.90
C SER A 51 -10.84 7.84 -24.62
N PRO A 52 -9.66 8.39 -24.28
CA PRO A 52 -8.99 8.06 -23.02
C PRO A 52 -9.82 8.49 -21.81
N HIS A 53 -9.70 7.75 -20.71
CA HIS A 53 -10.35 8.08 -19.44
C HIS A 53 -9.36 8.69 -18.44
N THR A 54 -9.85 9.57 -17.58
CA THR A 54 -9.12 10.06 -16.41
C THR A 54 -9.93 9.77 -15.16
N ARG A 55 -9.32 9.09 -14.19
CA ARG A 55 -9.91 8.91 -12.86
C ARG A 55 -9.15 9.75 -11.85
N THR A 56 -9.88 10.55 -11.09
CA THR A 56 -9.33 11.35 -10.00
C THR A 56 -9.97 10.91 -8.68
N VAL A 57 -9.14 10.72 -7.66
CA VAL A 57 -9.58 10.48 -6.28
C VAL A 57 -9.12 11.65 -5.45
N THR A 58 -10.07 12.41 -4.91
CA THR A 58 -9.80 13.54 -4.03
C THR A 58 -10.05 13.12 -2.59
N LEU A 59 -9.01 13.14 -1.78
CA LEU A 59 -9.07 12.84 -0.35
C LEU A 59 -9.00 14.13 0.46
N THR A 60 -10.04 14.41 1.24
CA THR A 60 -10.10 15.58 2.13
C THR A 60 -10.19 15.16 3.59
N GLU A 61 -9.66 15.99 4.49
CA GLU A 61 -9.67 15.70 5.92
C GLU A 61 -11.10 15.66 6.49
N ALA A 62 -11.39 14.63 7.28
CA ALA A 62 -12.61 14.50 8.06
C ALA A 62 -12.30 14.00 9.48
N PRO A 63 -13.20 14.16 10.47
CA PRO A 63 -12.96 13.65 11.81
C PRO A 63 -12.70 12.14 11.81
N LYS A 64 -11.47 11.74 12.16
CA LYS A 64 -11.01 10.34 12.23
C LYS A 64 -11.11 9.54 10.92
N SER A 65 -11.23 10.21 9.78
CA SER A 65 -11.37 9.60 8.45
C SER A 65 -10.89 10.57 7.36
N LEU A 66 -10.92 10.16 6.10
CA LEU A 66 -10.88 11.07 4.96
C LEU A 66 -12.21 10.96 4.22
N ASN A 67 -12.66 12.03 3.60
CA ASN A 67 -13.72 11.95 2.60
C ASN A 67 -13.07 11.75 1.23
N ALA A 68 -13.41 10.65 0.58
CA ALA A 68 -12.99 10.33 -0.77
C ALA A 68 -14.10 10.72 -1.75
N VAL A 69 -13.75 11.53 -2.74
CA VAL A 69 -14.60 11.82 -3.91
C VAL A 69 -13.91 11.23 -5.12
N VAL A 70 -14.61 10.40 -5.88
CA VAL A 70 -14.10 9.74 -7.07
C VAL A 70 -14.79 10.34 -8.28
N THR A 71 -13.99 10.87 -9.19
CA THR A 71 -14.48 11.34 -10.48
C THR A 71 -13.88 10.54 -11.62
N VAL A 72 -14.67 10.32 -12.66
CA VAL A 72 -14.23 9.77 -13.95
C VAL A 72 -14.60 10.79 -15.01
N ASP A 73 -13.60 11.25 -15.77
CA ASP A 73 -13.72 12.30 -16.79
C ASP A 73 -14.36 13.62 -16.29
N GLY A 74 -14.23 13.88 -14.99
CA GLY A 74 -14.76 15.07 -14.33
C GLY A 74 -16.13 14.87 -13.67
N ASP A 75 -16.83 13.78 -13.98
CA ASP A 75 -18.11 13.44 -13.36
C ASP A 75 -17.89 12.69 -12.05
N GLU A 76 -18.54 13.14 -10.97
CA GLU A 76 -18.55 12.43 -9.70
C GLU A 76 -19.34 11.13 -9.84
N VAL A 77 -18.65 10.01 -9.66
CA VAL A 77 -19.25 8.66 -9.72
C VAL A 77 -19.43 8.06 -8.33
N ASP A 78 -18.69 8.55 -7.34
CA ASP A 78 -18.73 8.00 -5.99
C ASP A 78 -18.20 8.99 -4.94
N SER A 79 -18.75 8.93 -3.73
CA SER A 79 -18.34 9.74 -2.59
C SER A 79 -18.58 8.99 -1.27
N PHE A 80 -17.52 8.80 -0.48
CA PHE A 80 -17.58 8.03 0.75
C PHE A 80 -16.48 8.41 1.75
N ALA A 81 -16.74 8.15 3.03
CA ALA A 81 -15.69 8.25 4.05
C ALA A 81 -14.79 7.00 4.00
N ILE A 82 -13.48 7.18 4.10
CA ILE A 82 -12.46 6.13 4.05
C ILE A 82 -11.59 6.19 5.31
N ASP A 83 -11.23 5.04 5.87
CA ASP A 83 -10.25 4.96 6.95
C ASP A 83 -8.84 5.12 6.36
N PRO A 84 -8.11 6.20 6.69
CA PRO A 84 -6.82 6.48 6.08
C PRO A 84 -5.76 5.43 6.43
N SER A 85 -5.90 4.70 7.54
CA SER A 85 -4.91 3.73 7.99
C SER A 85 -5.06 2.35 7.35
N THR A 86 -6.23 2.07 6.77
CA THR A 86 -6.55 0.76 6.19
C THR A 86 -6.96 0.83 4.72
N ALA A 87 -7.33 2.02 4.23
CA ALA A 87 -7.97 2.27 2.93
C ALA A 87 -9.31 1.55 2.71
N PHE A 88 -9.90 0.95 3.75
CA PHE A 88 -11.29 0.49 3.70
C PHE A 88 -12.26 1.66 3.85
N PRO A 89 -13.46 1.57 3.26
CA PRO A 89 -14.55 2.47 3.60
C PRO A 89 -14.76 2.54 5.12
N ALA A 90 -15.02 3.73 5.63
CA ALA A 90 -15.46 3.93 7.00
C ALA A 90 -16.88 3.34 7.18
N LYS A 91 -17.35 3.30 8.43
CA LYS A 91 -18.67 2.71 8.78
C LYS A 91 -19.78 3.22 7.85
N GLY A 92 -20.55 2.28 7.28
CA GLY A 92 -21.69 2.58 6.41
C GLY A 92 -21.59 1.99 5.01
N ARG A 93 -20.42 1.49 4.61
CA ARG A 93 -20.18 0.84 3.31
C ARG A 93 -19.22 -0.34 3.45
N ALA A 94 -19.47 -1.41 2.71
CA ALA A 94 -18.57 -2.57 2.66
C ALA A 94 -17.66 -2.49 1.43
N GLY A 95 -18.22 -2.21 0.24
CA GLY A 95 -17.50 -2.14 -1.02
C GLY A 95 -16.37 -1.12 -1.06
N LEU A 96 -15.19 -1.56 -1.49
CA LEU A 96 -14.05 -0.70 -1.79
C LEU A 96 -14.43 0.34 -2.86
N GLY A 97 -13.74 1.48 -2.82
CA GLY A 97 -13.68 2.38 -3.98
C GLY A 97 -12.51 2.00 -4.89
N PRO A 98 -11.89 2.97 -5.58
CA PRO A 98 -10.77 2.72 -6.50
C PRO A 98 -9.42 2.49 -5.81
N LEU A 99 -9.39 2.38 -4.48
CA LEU A 99 -8.17 2.18 -3.69
C LEU A 99 -8.18 0.79 -3.06
N MET A 100 -7.04 0.10 -3.14
CA MET A 100 -6.87 -1.21 -2.50
C MET A 100 -6.31 -1.05 -1.08
N PRO A 101 -6.67 -1.96 -0.15
CA PRO A 101 -6.10 -1.99 1.19
C PRO A 101 -4.59 -2.14 1.19
N TYR A 102 -3.92 -1.54 2.18
CA TYR A 102 -2.50 -1.78 2.42
C TYR A 102 -2.26 -3.26 2.75
N ARG A 103 -1.29 -3.90 2.07
CA ARG A 103 -1.10 -5.37 2.10
C ARG A 103 -2.37 -6.11 1.73
N PRO A 104 -2.80 -6.03 0.46
CA PRO A 104 -3.98 -6.75 0.03
C PRO A 104 -3.75 -8.26 0.18
N GLU A 105 -4.81 -9.00 0.43
CA GLU A 105 -4.81 -10.40 0.80
C GLU A 105 -5.37 -11.26 -0.33
N ARG A 106 -5.08 -12.57 -0.30
CA ARG A 106 -5.55 -13.54 -1.29
C ARG A 106 -7.01 -13.91 -1.03
N ARG A 107 -7.90 -12.94 -1.15
CA ARG A 107 -9.34 -13.08 -0.91
C ARG A 107 -10.14 -12.15 -1.82
N THR A 108 -11.42 -12.46 -1.94
CA THR A 108 -12.41 -11.57 -2.54
C THR A 108 -12.64 -10.36 -1.65
N TYR A 109 -12.69 -9.20 -2.27
CA TYR A 109 -13.12 -7.95 -1.65
C TYR A 109 -14.49 -7.54 -2.21
N PRO A 110 -15.38 -6.93 -1.41
CA PRO A 110 -16.50 -6.21 -2.00
C PRO A 110 -15.94 -4.97 -2.71
N LEU A 111 -16.38 -4.70 -3.93
CA LEU A 111 -16.09 -3.48 -4.70
C LEU A 111 -17.42 -2.79 -4.96
N PHE A 112 -17.49 -1.49 -4.67
CA PHE A 112 -18.71 -0.74 -4.92
C PHE A 112 -18.87 -0.47 -6.41
N ASP A 113 -20.06 -0.77 -6.92
CA ASP A 113 -20.46 -0.47 -8.28
C ASP A 113 -21.33 0.80 -8.29
N PRO A 114 -20.81 1.93 -8.83
CA PRO A 114 -21.54 3.19 -8.85
C PRO A 114 -22.76 3.15 -9.78
N ALA A 115 -22.82 2.25 -10.76
CA ALA A 115 -23.94 2.17 -11.70
C ALA A 115 -25.22 1.65 -11.02
N THR A 116 -25.08 0.79 -10.01
CA THR A 116 -26.21 0.21 -9.27
C THR A 116 -26.29 0.66 -7.81
N GLY A 117 -25.24 1.31 -7.30
CA GLY A 117 -25.12 1.66 -5.88
C GLY A 117 -24.99 0.43 -4.96
N SER A 118 -24.57 -0.71 -5.50
CA SER A 118 -24.44 -2.00 -4.79
C SER A 118 -23.02 -2.54 -4.91
N ASP A 119 -22.66 -3.50 -4.05
CA ASP A 119 -21.33 -4.10 -4.07
C ASP A 119 -21.29 -5.33 -5.02
N VAL A 120 -20.25 -5.39 -5.85
CA VAL A 120 -19.86 -6.57 -6.64
C VAL A 120 -18.62 -7.24 -6.04
N ALA A 121 -18.31 -8.46 -6.49
CA ALA A 121 -17.12 -9.18 -6.05
C ALA A 121 -15.89 -8.71 -6.84
N LEU A 122 -14.83 -8.34 -6.13
CA LEU A 122 -13.48 -8.17 -6.64
C LEU A 122 -12.66 -9.40 -6.23
N ASP A 123 -12.69 -10.42 -7.08
CA ASP A 123 -12.17 -11.76 -6.83
C ASP A 123 -10.66 -11.83 -7.04
N TYR A 124 -9.98 -12.55 -6.15
CA TYR A 124 -8.55 -12.80 -6.29
C TYR A 124 -8.29 -13.86 -7.36
N LEU A 125 -7.57 -13.47 -8.42
CA LEU A 125 -7.22 -14.37 -9.52
C LEU A 125 -5.90 -15.12 -9.28
N GLY A 126 -4.96 -14.53 -8.53
CA GLY A 126 -3.65 -15.13 -8.34
C GLY A 126 -2.51 -14.13 -8.17
N PRO A 127 -1.28 -14.64 -8.02
CA PRO A 127 -0.08 -13.80 -8.05
C PRO A 127 0.16 -13.28 -9.48
N GLY A 128 0.63 -12.05 -9.59
CA GLY A 128 1.02 -11.40 -10.83
C GLY A 128 2.40 -10.77 -10.73
N ALA A 129 2.85 -10.19 -11.85
CA ALA A 129 4.07 -9.39 -11.88
C ALA A 129 3.95 -8.25 -12.88
N VAL A 130 4.18 -7.02 -12.42
CA VAL A 130 4.17 -5.81 -13.25
C VAL A 130 5.53 -5.14 -13.14
N ARG A 131 6.29 -5.11 -14.25
CA ARG A 131 7.64 -4.52 -14.30
C ARG A 131 8.58 -4.98 -13.18
N GLY A 132 8.52 -6.27 -12.84
CA GLY A 132 9.34 -6.88 -11.78
C GLY A 132 8.86 -6.61 -10.36
N LEU A 133 7.73 -5.92 -10.15
CA LEU A 133 7.03 -5.90 -8.87
C LEU A 133 6.08 -7.09 -8.80
N GLU A 134 6.09 -7.80 -7.66
CA GLU A 134 5.13 -8.87 -7.39
C GLU A 134 3.78 -8.26 -7.00
N THR A 135 2.73 -8.67 -7.70
CA THR A 135 1.37 -8.16 -7.52
C THR A 135 0.42 -9.27 -7.09
N TYR A 136 -0.73 -8.87 -6.57
CA TYR A 136 -1.92 -9.69 -6.56
C TYR A 136 -2.90 -9.13 -7.60
N LYS A 137 -3.41 -10.04 -8.43
CA LYS A 137 -4.34 -9.74 -9.49
C LYS A 137 -5.76 -10.01 -9.03
N TYR A 138 -6.65 -9.07 -9.30
CA TYR A 138 -8.06 -9.15 -8.98
C TYR A 138 -8.93 -8.85 -10.20
N GLU A 139 -10.14 -9.37 -10.21
CA GLU A 139 -11.13 -9.16 -11.27
C GLU A 139 -12.51 -8.88 -10.68
N ALA A 140 -13.23 -7.95 -11.28
CA ALA A 140 -14.62 -7.67 -10.96
C ALA A 140 -15.46 -7.58 -12.23
N ASP A 141 -16.55 -8.33 -12.25
CA ASP A 141 -17.63 -8.17 -13.22
C ASP A 141 -18.55 -7.05 -12.75
N MET A 142 -18.57 -5.96 -13.49
CA MET A 142 -19.39 -4.78 -13.19
C MET A 142 -20.79 -4.92 -13.80
N SER A 143 -21.78 -4.27 -13.19
CA SER A 143 -23.18 -4.33 -13.66
C SER A 143 -23.43 -3.61 -14.99
N ASP A 144 -22.52 -2.73 -15.40
CA ASP A 144 -22.52 -2.06 -16.71
C ASP A 144 -21.99 -2.98 -17.85
N GLY A 145 -21.65 -4.23 -17.54
CA GLY A 145 -21.11 -5.20 -18.49
C GLY A 145 -19.61 -5.04 -18.73
N CYS A 146 -18.93 -4.16 -17.98
CA CYS A 146 -17.49 -4.06 -17.99
C CYS A 146 -16.84 -5.09 -17.06
N VAL A 147 -15.67 -5.58 -17.44
CA VAL A 147 -14.77 -6.35 -16.56
C VAL A 147 -13.62 -5.43 -16.16
N ARG A 148 -13.37 -5.32 -14.84
CA ARG A 148 -12.25 -4.56 -14.27
C ARG A 148 -11.20 -5.53 -13.76
N ILE A 149 -9.98 -5.42 -14.26
CA ILE A 149 -8.83 -6.19 -13.78
C ILE A 149 -7.85 -5.22 -13.12
N VAL A 150 -7.45 -5.54 -11.88
CA VAL A 150 -6.57 -4.71 -11.07
C VAL A 150 -5.35 -5.51 -10.62
N ASP A 151 -4.15 -4.99 -10.87
CA ASP A 151 -2.90 -5.50 -10.30
C ASP A 151 -2.42 -4.56 -9.19
N ALA A 152 -2.50 -5.05 -7.95
CA ALA A 152 -2.06 -4.32 -6.77
C ALA A 152 -0.74 -4.87 -6.24
N GLU A 153 0.23 -4.01 -5.94
CA GLU A 153 1.50 -4.42 -5.33
C GLU A 153 1.25 -5.01 -3.93
N ARG A 154 1.85 -6.18 -3.67
CA ARG A 154 1.49 -7.04 -2.51
C ARG A 154 1.78 -6.44 -1.14
N HIS A 155 2.74 -5.52 -1.00
CA HIS A 155 3.13 -4.95 0.30
C HIS A 155 2.46 -3.62 0.59
N THR A 156 2.10 -2.87 -0.43
CA THR A 156 1.62 -1.49 -0.32
C THR A 156 0.15 -1.35 -0.69
N GLY A 157 -0.40 -2.29 -1.48
CA GLY A 157 -1.73 -2.16 -2.07
C GLY A 157 -1.79 -1.16 -3.21
N ARG A 158 -0.68 -0.54 -3.62
CA ARG A 158 -0.70 0.41 -4.74
C ARG A 158 -1.10 -0.31 -6.03
N ILE A 159 -2.13 0.20 -6.70
CA ILE A 159 -2.51 -0.27 -8.03
C ILE A 159 -1.42 0.17 -9.02
N VAL A 160 -0.77 -0.81 -9.64
CA VAL A 160 0.33 -0.60 -10.60
C VAL A 160 -0.06 -0.91 -12.03
N ASP A 161 -1.17 -1.62 -12.23
CA ASP A 161 -1.81 -1.81 -13.53
C ASP A 161 -3.31 -1.97 -13.32
N GLU A 162 -4.06 -1.53 -14.32
CA GLU A 162 -5.51 -1.67 -14.30
C GLU A 162 -6.03 -1.67 -15.73
N VAL A 163 -7.00 -2.55 -15.98
CA VAL A 163 -7.60 -2.77 -17.28
C VAL A 163 -9.12 -2.81 -17.15
N TRP A 164 -9.78 -2.09 -18.03
CA TRP A 164 -11.22 -1.93 -18.13
C TRP A 164 -11.63 -2.49 -19.48
N THR A 165 -12.41 -3.58 -19.50
CA THR A 165 -12.87 -4.17 -20.76
C THR A 165 -14.39 -4.06 -20.81
N CYS A 166 -14.94 -3.27 -21.72
CA CYS A 166 -16.37 -3.04 -21.87
C CYS A 166 -16.79 -3.36 -23.30
N GLY A 167 -17.23 -4.59 -23.55
CA GLY A 167 -17.50 -5.08 -24.90
C GLY A 167 -16.22 -5.08 -25.75
N GLU A 168 -16.23 -4.39 -26.90
CA GLU A 168 -15.07 -4.28 -27.79
C GLU A 168 -14.09 -3.17 -27.37
N ALA A 169 -14.50 -2.27 -26.47
CA ALA A 169 -13.65 -1.18 -26.00
C ALA A 169 -12.83 -1.62 -24.78
N GLN A 170 -11.57 -1.22 -24.74
CA GLN A 170 -10.69 -1.51 -23.62
C GLN A 170 -9.92 -0.26 -23.21
N TRP A 171 -9.80 -0.01 -21.91
CA TRP A 171 -8.94 1.05 -21.38
C TRP A 171 -7.89 0.43 -20.47
N VAL A 172 -6.64 0.81 -20.70
CA VAL A 172 -5.50 0.34 -19.92
C VAL A 172 -4.83 1.51 -19.25
N LEU A 173 -4.28 1.31 -18.07
CA LEU A 173 -3.53 2.35 -17.37
C LEU A 173 -2.45 2.92 -18.29
N ALA A 174 -2.47 4.24 -18.50
CA ALA A 174 -1.59 4.91 -19.43
C ALA A 174 -0.12 4.66 -19.06
N GLU A 175 0.74 4.51 -20.06
CA GLU A 175 2.14 4.09 -19.86
C GLU A 175 2.90 4.99 -18.86
N ALA A 176 2.68 6.29 -18.92
CA ALA A 176 3.27 7.26 -17.99
C ALA A 176 2.75 7.07 -16.55
N THR A 177 1.44 6.88 -16.39
CA THR A 177 0.82 6.61 -15.08
C THR A 177 1.32 5.29 -14.50
N LYS A 178 1.36 4.23 -15.31
CA LYS A 178 1.89 2.92 -14.95
C LYS A 178 3.35 3.01 -14.48
N ALA A 179 4.20 3.71 -15.24
CA ALA A 179 5.59 3.93 -14.86
C ALA A 179 5.71 4.67 -13.52
N ALA A 180 4.92 5.73 -13.32
CA ALA A 180 4.93 6.51 -12.09
C ALA A 180 4.47 5.69 -10.86
N GLN A 181 3.41 4.89 -11.01
CA GLN A 181 2.90 4.02 -9.94
C GLN A 181 3.90 2.93 -9.57
N VAL A 182 4.51 2.28 -10.57
CA VAL A 182 5.56 1.26 -10.36
C VAL A 182 6.76 1.88 -9.64
N GLU A 183 7.22 3.05 -10.06
CA GLU A 183 8.37 3.71 -9.46
C GLU A 183 8.10 4.15 -8.01
N ALA A 184 6.89 4.65 -7.73
CA ALA A 184 6.44 4.93 -6.37
C ALA A 184 6.40 3.65 -5.51
N ALA A 185 5.79 2.57 -6.02
CA ALA A 185 5.75 1.28 -5.32
C ALA A 185 7.16 0.73 -5.04
N ARG A 186 8.10 0.84 -5.98
CA ARG A 186 9.49 0.40 -5.77
C ARG A 186 10.15 1.12 -4.62
N ARG A 187 10.02 2.46 -4.55
CA ARG A 187 10.55 3.24 -3.44
C ARG A 187 9.92 2.82 -2.11
N ASP A 188 8.60 2.63 -2.10
CA ASP A 188 7.86 2.24 -0.91
C ASP A 188 8.29 0.85 -0.41
N VAL A 189 8.41 -0.13 -1.31
CA VAL A 189 8.86 -1.48 -1.01
C VAL A 189 10.33 -1.50 -0.57
N ALA A 190 11.19 -0.73 -1.22
CA ALA A 190 12.60 -0.62 -0.85
C ALA A 190 12.75 -0.07 0.59
N TRP A 191 11.94 0.91 0.95
CA TRP A 191 11.91 1.45 2.32
C TRP A 191 11.46 0.40 3.33
N LEU A 192 10.39 -0.33 3.05
CA LEU A 192 9.90 -1.42 3.92
C LEU A 192 10.95 -2.52 4.11
N ARG A 193 11.63 -2.92 3.03
CA ARG A 193 12.73 -3.89 3.09
C ARG A 193 13.91 -3.35 3.91
N GLY A 194 14.25 -2.08 3.72
CA GLY A 194 15.30 -1.41 4.50
C GLY A 194 15.02 -1.43 6.00
N LEU A 195 13.78 -1.10 6.40
CA LEU A 195 13.34 -1.17 7.80
C LEU A 195 13.37 -2.60 8.35
N GLN A 196 12.97 -3.60 7.56
CA GLN A 196 13.03 -5.01 7.96
C GLN A 196 14.47 -5.49 8.17
N VAL A 197 15.37 -5.17 7.23
CA VAL A 197 16.80 -5.51 7.35
C VAL A 197 17.41 -4.80 8.56
N MET A 198 17.12 -3.51 8.74
CA MET A 198 17.61 -2.74 9.89
C MET A 198 17.13 -3.34 11.21
N ALA A 199 15.86 -3.76 11.30
CA ALA A 199 15.34 -4.43 12.48
C ALA A 199 16.08 -5.75 12.78
N VAL A 200 16.38 -6.57 11.77
CA VAL A 200 17.14 -7.81 11.94
C VAL A 200 18.57 -7.53 12.40
N VAL A 201 19.27 -6.62 11.73
CA VAL A 201 20.66 -6.26 12.04
C VAL A 201 20.79 -5.69 13.45
N THR A 202 19.93 -4.75 13.82
CA THR A 202 19.95 -4.13 15.15
C THR A 202 19.64 -5.14 16.25
N ARG A 203 18.74 -6.11 16.03
CA ARG A 203 18.49 -7.20 16.97
C ARG A 203 19.71 -8.10 17.14
N ALA A 204 20.39 -8.46 16.05
CA ALA A 204 21.61 -9.27 16.11
C ALA A 204 22.74 -8.54 16.87
N ILE A 205 22.94 -7.24 16.58
CA ILE A 205 23.93 -6.41 17.28
C ILE A 205 23.60 -6.29 18.77
N ALA A 206 22.33 -6.04 19.11
CA ALA A 206 21.89 -5.96 20.50
C ALA A 206 22.15 -7.28 21.25
N ALA A 207 21.85 -8.43 20.64
CA ALA A 207 22.11 -9.74 21.22
C ALA A 207 23.62 -9.97 21.45
N ALA A 208 24.46 -9.65 20.47
CA ALA A 208 25.92 -9.77 20.60
C ALA A 208 26.47 -8.85 21.70
N ALA A 209 26.01 -7.59 21.76
CA ALA A 209 26.41 -6.63 22.78
C ALA A 209 25.96 -7.07 24.19
N PHE A 210 24.76 -7.64 24.30
CA PHE A 210 24.25 -8.20 25.55
C PHE A 210 25.10 -9.38 26.03
N ILE A 211 25.40 -10.35 25.16
CA ILE A 211 26.26 -11.50 25.46
C ILE A 211 27.67 -11.03 25.86
N ALA A 212 28.26 -10.09 25.12
CA ALA A 212 29.58 -9.53 25.45
C ALA A 212 29.57 -8.85 26.84
N GLY A 213 28.51 -8.11 27.15
CA GLY A 213 28.27 -7.52 28.47
C GLY A 213 28.25 -8.58 29.59
N LEU A 214 27.51 -9.67 29.39
CA LEU A 214 27.47 -10.80 30.34
C LEU A 214 28.85 -11.44 30.52
N VAL A 215 29.60 -11.66 29.45
CA VAL A 215 30.96 -12.22 29.51
C VAL A 215 31.90 -11.29 30.28
N PHE A 216 31.87 -9.98 30.03
CA PHE A 216 32.68 -9.03 30.77
C PHE A 216 32.31 -8.97 32.26
N TYR A 217 31.03 -9.10 32.58
CA TYR A 217 30.58 -9.17 33.96
C TYR A 217 31.01 -10.46 34.66
N ALA A 218 30.91 -11.61 33.99
CA ALA A 218 31.32 -12.91 34.54
C ALA A 218 32.84 -12.98 34.78
N ARG A 219 33.66 -12.47 33.85
CA ARG A 219 35.13 -12.41 33.94
C ARG A 219 35.65 -11.38 34.96
N ARG A 220 34.76 -10.68 35.68
CA ARG A 220 35.12 -9.81 36.79
C ARG A 220 35.33 -10.57 38.11
N ARG A 221 34.80 -11.80 38.21
CA ARG A 221 35.23 -12.75 39.24
C ARG A 221 36.58 -13.32 38.86
#